data_AF-A0A7V5R2K0-F1
#
_entry.id   AF-A0A7V5R2K0-F1
#
_cell.length_a   1.000
_cell.length_b   1.000
_cell.length_c   1.000
_cell.angle_alpha   90.00
_cell.angle_beta   90.00
_cell.angle_gamma   90.00
#
_symmetry.space_group_name_H-M   'P 1'
#
loop_
_entity.id
_entity.type
_entity.pdbx_description
1 polymer ?
#
loop_
_entity_poly.entity_id
_entity_poly.type
_entity_poly.pdbx_seq_one_letter_code
_entity_poly.pdbx_strand_id
1 'polypeptide(L)' 'MSGTLRKNIKAGSKVSIVQKQHQRSGELTEGIVKDLLTNSASHPHGI' A
#
# COMPACT_ATOMS: atom_id res chain seq x y z
N MET A 1 -7.96 6.74 -6.68
CA MET A 1 -6.53 7.07 -6.58
C MET A 1 -5.73 5.82 -6.87
N SER A 2 -4.79 5.85 -7.83
CA SER A 2 -4.04 4.65 -8.21
C SER A 2 -3.05 4.27 -7.10
N GLY A 3 -3.18 3.06 -6.55
CA GLY A 3 -2.25 2.47 -5.56
C GLY A 3 -0.88 2.10 -6.14
N THR A 4 -0.56 2.62 -7.32
CA THR A 4 0.68 2.36 -8.06
C THR A 4 1.72 3.46 -7.86
N LEU A 5 1.35 4.59 -7.27
CA LEU A 5 2.20 5.78 -7.20
C LEU A 5 2.68 6.01 -5.77
N ARG A 6 4.01 6.01 -5.58
CA ARG A 6 4.64 6.24 -4.27
C ARG A 6 4.27 7.58 -3.67
N LYS A 7 4.10 8.63 -4.50
CA LYS A 7 3.71 9.97 -4.06
C LYS A 7 2.38 10.03 -3.30
N ASN A 8 1.52 9.03 -3.49
CA ASN A 8 0.21 8.95 -2.82
C ASN A 8 0.30 8.34 -1.42
N ILE A 9 1.43 7.72 -1.06
CA ILE A 9 1.61 7.00 0.21
C ILE A 9 2.68 7.74 1.01
N LYS A 10 2.32 8.20 2.21
CA LYS A 10 3.24 8.87 3.14
C LYS A 10 3.34 8.07 4.43
N ALA A 11 4.56 8.01 5.00
CA ALA A 11 4.75 7.51 6.35
C ALA A 11 3.84 8.29 7.33
N GLY A 12 3.22 7.58 8.27
CA GLY A 12 2.23 8.11 9.20
C GLY A 12 0.80 8.18 8.65
N SER A 13 0.56 7.90 7.36
CA SER A 13 -0.80 7.91 6.82
C SER A 13 -1.56 6.63 7.17
N LYS A 14 -2.85 6.77 7.46
CA LYS A 14 -3.76 5.64 7.60
C LYS A 14 -4.05 5.05 6.22
N VAL A 15 -3.84 3.75 6.07
CA VAL A 15 -4.02 3.02 4.82
C VAL A 15 -4.80 1.74 5.07
N SER A 16 -5.49 1.26 4.04
CA SER A 16 -6.13 -0.06 4.02
C SER A 16 -5.40 -0.91 3.00
N ILE A 17 -4.84 -2.02 3.44
CA ILE A 17 -4.06 -2.95 2.60
C ILE A 17 -4.73 -4.32 2.57
N VAL A 18 -4.55 -5.04 1.47
CA VAL A 18 -4.89 -6.47 1.42
C VAL A 18 -3.63 -7.25 1.70
N GLN A 19 -3.61 -7.99 2.81
CA GLN A 19 -2.49 -8.90 3.08
C GLN A 19 -2.53 -10.09 2.13
N LYS A 20 -1.38 -10.73 1.89
CA LYS A 20 -1.26 -11.87 0.96
C LYS A 20 -2.28 -12.98 1.25
N GLN A 21 -2.49 -13.30 2.53
CA GLN A 21 -3.46 -14.30 2.99
C GLN A 21 -4.92 -13.92 2.70
N HIS A 22 -5.23 -12.61 2.66
CA HIS A 22 -6.57 -12.09 2.39
C HIS A 22 -6.79 -11.78 0.91
N GLN A 23 -5.82 -12.03 0.01
CA GLN A 23 -5.99 -11.77 -1.44
C GLN A 23 -7.14 -12.57 -2.07
N ARG A 24 -7.48 -13.73 -1.51
CA ARG A 24 -8.60 -14.55 -1.99
C ARG A 24 -9.96 -14.12 -1.44
N SER A 25 -9.99 -13.57 -0.22
CA SER A 25 -11.23 -13.09 0.43
C SER A 25 -11.52 -11.61 0.17
N GLY A 26 -10.51 -10.82 -0.20
CA GLY A 26 -10.62 -9.38 -0.39
C GLY A 26 -10.68 -8.57 0.91
N GLU A 27 -10.37 -9.20 2.05
CA GLU A 27 -10.43 -8.53 3.34
C GLU A 27 -9.35 -7.45 3.46
N LEU A 28 -9.77 -6.27 3.91
CA LEU A 28 -8.92 -5.10 4.06
C LEU A 28 -8.44 -4.99 5.50
N THR A 29 -7.13 -4.88 5.68
CA THR A 29 -6.50 -4.58 6.97
C THR A 29 -6.15 -3.10 7.01
N GLU A 30 -6.61 -2.40 8.04
CA GLU A 30 -6.21 -1.02 8.29
C GLU A 30 -4.89 -0.95 9.06
N GLY A 31 -4.06 0.02 8.71
CA GLY A 31 -2.79 0.25 9.37
C GLY A 31 -2.22 1.63 9.12
N ILE A 32 -1.07 1.91 9.75
CA ILE A 32 -0.31 3.14 9.56
C ILE A 32 0.99 2.79 8.86
N VAL A 33 1.31 3.53 7.80
CA VAL A 33 2.56 3.33 7.06
C VAL A 33 3.73 3.74 7.96
N LYS A 34 4.59 2.79 8.34
CA LYS A 34 5.78 3.09 9.14
C LYS A 34 6.88 3.69 8.29
N ASP A 35 7.26 2.99 7.23
CA ASP A 35 8.33 3.42 6.33
C ASP A 35 8.13 2.86 4.91
N LEU A 36 8.70 3.53 3.90
CA LEU A 36 8.64 3.12 2.50
C LEU A 36 10.03 2.73 2.01
N LEU A 37 10.31 1.43 2.04
CA LEU A 37 11.62 0.86 1.67
C LEU A 37 11.84 0.72 0.16
N THR A 38 10.87 1.14 -0.66
CA THR A 38 10.98 1.13 -2.12
C THR A 38 11.31 2.52 -2.67
N ASN A 39 12.30 2.57 -3.56
CA ASN A 39 12.80 3.80 -4.18
C ASN A 39 12.09 4.19 -5.48
N SER A 40 11.45 3.24 -6.18
CA SER A 40 10.75 3.54 -7.44
C SER A 40 9.54 4.45 -7.23
N ALA A 41 9.32 5.40 -8.14
CA ALA A 41 8.21 6.35 -8.03
C ALA A 41 6.85 5.77 -8.48
N SER A 42 6.89 4.83 -9.42
CA SER A 42 5.72 4.15 -10.00
C SER A 42 5.93 2.63 -9.97
N HIS A 43 4.90 1.91 -9.54
CA HIS A 43 4.87 0.46 -9.41
C HIS A 43 3.71 -0.09 -10.24
N PRO A 44 3.99 -0.74 -11.38
CA PRO A 44 2.93 -1.26 -12.26
C PRO A 44 2.06 -2.33 -11.59
N HIS A 45 2.57 -3.01 -10.55
CA HIS A 45 1.85 -4.03 -9.79
C HIS A 45 1.25 -3.53 -8.45
N GLY A 46 1.32 -2.22 -8.17
CA GLY A 46 0.90 -1.64 -6.89
C GLY A 46 2.02 -1.58 -5.85
N ILE A 47 1.79 -0.77 -4.82
CA ILE A 47 2.64 -0.60 -3.62
C ILE A 47 1.97 -1.24 -2.42
#